data_AF-A0A6G1SNQ3-F1
#
_entry.id   AF-A0A6G1SNQ3-F1
#
_cell.length_a   1.000
_cell.length_b   1.000
_cell.length_c   1.000
_cell.angle_alpha   90.00
_cell.angle_beta   90.00
_cell.angle_gamma   90.00
#
_symmetry.space_group_name_H-M   'P 1'
#
loop_
_entity.id
_entity.type
_entity.pdbx_description
1 polymer ?
#
loop_
_entity_poly.entity_id
_entity_poly.type
_entity_poly.pdbx_seq_one_letter_code
_entity_poly.pdbx_strand_id
1 'polypeptide(L)'
;MSSTSEELSFLESLIDDVIFCECLQVHRAAKMGYIFTEPNDETYKIRDGNGLDVFGQPLTRPKKQLNCTCPQCGRNIAASRLAPHLEKCMGMGRLSARAASNKRDTSSQI
;
A
#
# COMPACT_ATOMS: atom_id res chain seq x y z
N MET A 1 -14.74 56.58 9.79
CA MET A 1 -13.43 56.20 9.20
C MET A 1 -12.57 55.38 10.15
N SER A 2 -12.98 55.13 11.41
CA SER A 2 -12.24 54.32 12.39
C SER A 2 -12.64 52.84 12.42
N SER A 3 -13.83 52.48 11.96
CA SER A 3 -14.35 51.11 12.02
C SER A 3 -13.66 50.16 11.04
N THR A 4 -13.29 50.64 9.85
CA THR A 4 -12.67 49.81 8.81
C THR A 4 -11.23 49.39 9.14
N SER A 5 -10.51 50.15 9.97
CA SER A 5 -9.13 49.79 10.36
C SER A 5 -9.08 48.67 11.40
N GLU A 6 -10.07 48.60 12.28
CA GLU A 6 -10.17 47.51 13.27
C GLU A 6 -10.60 46.19 12.61
N GLU A 7 -11.47 46.26 11.59
CA GLU A 7 -11.85 45.09 10.80
C GLU A 7 -10.66 44.51 10.02
N LEU A 8 -9.80 45.37 9.48
CA LEU A 8 -8.59 44.94 8.76
C LEU A 8 -7.57 44.28 9.69
N SER A 9 -7.32 44.85 10.88
CA SER A 9 -6.37 44.26 11.83
C SER A 9 -6.87 42.91 12.38
N PHE A 10 -8.18 42.77 12.58
CA PHE A 10 -8.77 41.49 12.95
C PHE A 10 -8.62 40.45 11.83
N LEU A 11 -8.85 40.85 10.57
CA LEU A 11 -8.69 39.96 9.43
C LEU A 11 -7.23 39.49 9.26
N GLU A 12 -6.25 40.39 9.42
CA GLU A 12 -4.82 40.05 9.40
C GLU A 12 -4.49 39.01 10.48
N SER A 13 -4.95 39.21 11.72
CA SER A 13 -4.75 38.23 12.79
C SER A 13 -5.35 36.87 12.47
N LEU A 14 -6.54 36.83 11.86
CA LEU A 14 -7.19 35.58 11.48
C LEU A 14 -6.41 34.87 10.36
N ILE A 15 -5.89 35.62 9.40
CA ILE A 15 -5.05 35.09 8.32
C ILE A 15 -3.77 34.49 8.90
N ASP A 16 -3.10 35.19 9.82
CA ASP A 16 -1.89 34.70 10.47
C ASP A 16 -2.13 33.40 11.25
N ASP A 17 -3.24 33.31 11.99
CA ASP A 17 -3.61 32.10 12.73
C ASP A 17 -3.84 30.90 11.78
N VAL A 18 -4.51 31.12 10.65
CA VAL A 18 -4.75 30.09 9.63
C VAL A 18 -3.43 29.65 8.97
N ILE A 19 -2.58 30.60 8.58
CA ILE A 19 -1.26 30.32 7.99
C ILE A 19 -0.41 29.52 8.98
N PHE A 20 -0.39 29.92 10.25
CA PHE A 20 0.39 29.25 11.28
C PHE A 20 -0.12 27.83 11.54
N CYS A 21 -1.44 27.63 11.56
CA CYS A 21 -2.06 26.31 11.67
C CYS A 21 -1.57 25.38 10.55
N GLU A 22 -1.60 25.83 9.30
CA GLU A 22 -1.13 25.05 8.15
C GLU A 22 0.39 24.78 8.22
N CYS A 23 1.19 25.76 8.64
CA CYS A 23 2.63 25.58 8.85
C CYS A 23 2.93 24.48 9.89
N LEU A 24 2.16 24.43 10.99
CA LEU A 24 2.29 23.37 12.00
C LEU A 24 1.87 22.00 11.46
N GLN A 25 0.83 21.93 10.62
CA GLN A 25 0.42 20.68 9.97
C GLN A 25 1.53 20.14 9.06
N VAL A 26 2.12 21.00 8.21
CA VAL A 26 3.24 20.63 7.33
C VAL A 26 4.46 20.22 8.15
N HIS A 27 4.81 20.97 9.21
CA HIS A 27 5.91 20.62 10.11
C HIS A 27 5.70 19.25 10.76
N ARG A 28 4.49 18.98 11.26
CA ARG A 28 4.12 17.68 11.84
C ARG A 28 4.25 16.58 10.79
N ALA A 29 3.76 16.81 9.57
CA ALA A 29 3.81 15.82 8.50
C ALA A 29 5.25 15.48 8.09
N ALA A 30 6.12 16.48 7.97
CA ALA A 30 7.55 16.28 7.72
C ALA A 30 8.22 15.50 8.86
N LYS A 31 7.97 15.87 10.13
CA LYS A 31 8.55 15.19 11.31
C LYS A 31 8.11 13.73 11.44
N MET A 32 6.89 13.42 10.99
CA MET A 32 6.36 12.05 10.96
C MET A 32 6.82 11.25 9.72
N GLY A 33 7.54 11.88 8.79
CA GLY A 33 8.01 11.24 7.56
C GLY A 33 6.92 11.04 6.50
N TYR A 34 5.81 11.80 6.59
CA TYR A 34 4.77 11.80 5.56
C TYR A 34 5.13 12.67 4.35
N ILE A 35 5.98 13.69 4.55
CA ILE A 35 6.50 14.55 3.50
C ILE A 35 8.02 14.36 3.47
N PHE A 36 8.53 13.91 2.33
CA PHE A 36 9.96 13.76 2.09
C PHE A 36 10.48 15.06 1.47
N THR A 37 11.35 15.78 2.17
CA THR A 37 11.88 17.09 1.76
C THR A 37 13.31 17.02 1.21
N GLU A 38 13.78 15.84 0.83
CA GLU A 38 15.13 15.67 0.28
C GLU A 38 15.25 16.47 -1.05
N PRO A 39 16.11 17.50 -1.11
CA PRO A 39 16.05 18.55 -2.13
C PRO A 39 16.45 18.12 -3.55
N ASN A 40 16.87 16.86 -3.74
CA ASN A 40 17.39 16.36 -5.01
C ASN A 40 16.88 14.96 -5.40
N ASP A 41 15.81 14.50 -4.77
CA ASP A 41 15.24 13.20 -5.09
C ASP A 41 14.34 13.28 -6.34
N GLU A 42 14.96 13.09 -7.50
CA GLU A 42 14.30 12.77 -8.78
C GLU A 42 13.32 11.58 -8.66
N THR A 43 13.47 10.81 -7.58
CA THR A 43 12.65 9.68 -7.14
C THR A 43 11.19 10.04 -6.88
N TYR A 44 10.89 11.27 -6.45
CA TYR A 44 9.53 11.70 -6.08
C TYR A 44 8.93 12.74 -7.04
N LYS A 45 9.59 13.04 -8.15
CA LYS A 45 8.99 13.89 -9.19
C LYS A 45 7.75 13.20 -9.73
N ILE A 46 6.60 13.87 -9.63
CA ILE A 46 5.36 13.43 -10.25
C ILE A 46 5.60 13.38 -11.77
N ARG A 47 5.44 12.19 -12.35
CA ARG A 47 5.60 11.97 -13.78
C ARG A 47 4.22 11.85 -14.41
N ASP A 48 3.87 12.84 -15.22
CA ASP A 48 2.59 12.86 -15.92
C ASP A 48 2.62 11.98 -17.18
N GLY A 49 1.58 11.16 -17.37
CA GLY A 49 1.40 10.36 -18.58
C GLY A 49 0.42 9.21 -18.41
N ASN A 50 -0.52 9.08 -19.33
CA ASN A 50 -1.47 7.96 -19.33
C ASN A 50 -0.73 6.63 -19.56
N GLY A 51 -1.01 5.62 -18.71
CA GLY A 51 -0.42 4.30 -18.84
C GLY A 51 0.97 4.14 -18.21
N LEU A 52 1.41 5.11 -17.39
CA LEU A 52 2.61 5.04 -16.58
C LEU A 52 2.25 4.83 -15.09
N ASP A 53 3.15 4.21 -14.33
CA ASP A 53 3.07 4.18 -12.87
C ASP A 53 3.62 5.47 -12.23
N VAL A 54 3.59 5.56 -10.90
CA VAL A 54 4.07 6.72 -10.12
C VAL A 54 5.57 7.02 -10.30
N PHE A 55 6.34 6.09 -10.85
CA PHE A 55 7.76 6.26 -11.18
C PHE A 55 7.97 6.55 -12.68
N GLY A 56 6.89 6.84 -13.42
CA GLY A 56 6.88 7.11 -14.87
C GLY A 56 7.28 5.91 -15.71
N GLN A 57 7.03 4.72 -15.19
CA GLN A 57 7.43 3.47 -15.76
C GLN A 57 6.21 2.83 -16.45
N PRO A 58 6.33 2.28 -17.69
CA PRO A 58 5.18 1.82 -18.44
C PRO A 58 4.50 0.62 -17.77
N LEU A 59 3.17 0.68 -17.63
CA LEU A 59 2.33 -0.38 -17.07
C LEU A 59 2.28 -1.63 -17.96
N THR A 60 2.61 -1.47 -19.25
CA THR A 60 2.59 -2.52 -20.27
C THR A 60 3.82 -3.43 -20.25
N ARG A 61 4.75 -3.27 -19.29
CA ARG A 61 5.92 -4.15 -19.21
C ARG A 61 5.47 -5.61 -19.18
N PRO A 62 6.00 -6.48 -20.06
CA PRO A 62 5.65 -7.89 -20.04
C PRO A 62 5.88 -8.39 -18.63
N LYS A 63 4.86 -9.04 -18.04
CA LYS A 63 4.88 -9.60 -16.69
C LYS A 63 6.07 -10.55 -16.58
N LYS A 64 7.25 -10.04 -16.22
CA LYS A 64 8.39 -10.86 -15.84
C LYS A 64 7.86 -11.77 -14.76
N GLN A 65 8.04 -13.08 -14.92
CA GLN A 65 7.61 -14.04 -13.91
C GLN A 65 8.42 -13.75 -12.65
N LEU A 66 7.82 -12.98 -11.74
CA LEU A 66 8.42 -12.68 -10.45
C LEU A 66 8.35 -13.95 -9.63
N ASN A 67 9.49 -14.38 -9.09
CA ASN A 67 9.55 -15.51 -8.17
C ASN A 67 9.68 -14.95 -6.75
N CYS A 68 9.08 -15.63 -5.79
CA CYS A 68 9.13 -15.31 -4.37
C CYS A 68 9.27 -16.60 -3.55
N THR A 69 9.90 -16.49 -2.38
CA THR A 69 10.07 -17.59 -1.45
C THR A 69 8.88 -17.67 -0.50
N CYS A 70 8.27 -18.85 -0.37
CA CYS A 70 7.21 -19.06 0.62
C CYS A 70 7.80 -18.96 2.04
N PRO A 71 7.25 -18.10 2.93
CA PRO A 71 7.75 -17.96 4.29
C PRO A 71 7.52 -19.21 5.16
N GLN A 72 6.55 -20.07 4.79
CA GLN A 72 6.18 -21.25 5.58
C GLN A 72 6.99 -22.50 5.24
N CYS A 73 7.35 -22.71 3.97
CA CYS A 73 8.07 -23.92 3.54
C CYS A 73 9.40 -23.65 2.83
N GLY A 74 9.79 -22.39 2.66
CA GLY A 74 11.04 -21.99 2.02
C GLY A 74 11.14 -22.28 0.52
N ARG A 75 10.08 -22.78 -0.13
CA ARG A 75 10.10 -23.08 -1.57
C ARG A 75 10.04 -21.80 -2.39
N ASN A 76 10.83 -21.77 -3.47
CA ASN A 76 10.76 -20.72 -4.48
C ASN A 76 9.58 -20.99 -5.44
N ILE A 77 8.70 -20.01 -5.62
CA ILE A 77 7.44 -20.16 -6.37
C ILE A 77 7.20 -18.88 -7.18
N ALA A 78 6.57 -18.99 -8.34
CA ALA A 78 6.07 -17.81 -9.05
C ALA A 78 5.09 -17.02 -8.16
N ALA A 79 5.26 -15.70 -8.07
CA ALA A 79 4.44 -14.81 -7.26
C ALA A 79 2.94 -14.91 -7.61
N SER A 80 2.62 -15.15 -8.88
CA SER A 80 1.25 -15.40 -9.35
C SER A 80 0.60 -16.66 -8.76
N ARG A 81 1.38 -17.59 -8.20
CA ARG A 81 0.93 -18.84 -7.60
C ARG A 81 1.13 -18.88 -6.07
N LEU A 82 1.58 -17.80 -5.44
CA LEU A 82 1.81 -17.78 -4.00
C LEU A 82 0.51 -17.96 -3.21
N ALA A 83 -0.58 -17.30 -3.60
CA ALA A 83 -1.88 -17.43 -2.94
C ALA A 83 -2.42 -18.89 -2.89
N PRO A 84 -2.61 -19.60 -4.03
CA PRO A 84 -3.08 -20.99 -4.00
C PRO A 84 -2.08 -21.96 -3.35
N HIS A 85 -0.80 -21.59 -3.28
CA HIS A 85 0.17 -22.33 -2.50
C HIS A 85 -0.06 -22.17 -0.99
N LEU A 86 -0.22 -20.94 -0.49
CA LEU A 86 -0.42 -20.66 0.93
C LEU A 86 -1.67 -21.34 1.48
N GLU A 87 -2.76 -21.39 0.73
CA GLU A 87 -3.97 -22.15 1.09
C GLU A 87 -3.64 -23.60 1.46
N LYS A 88 -2.81 -24.28 0.65
CA LYS A 88 -2.39 -25.67 0.92
C LYS A 88 -1.30 -25.75 1.98
N CYS A 89 -0.32 -24.84 1.93
CA CYS A 89 0.86 -24.85 2.79
C CYS A 89 0.52 -24.54 4.24
N MET A 90 -0.49 -23.72 4.48
CA MET A 90 -1.00 -23.38 5.81
C MET A 90 -2.13 -24.32 6.25
N GLY A 91 -2.49 -25.33 5.46
CA GLY A 91 -3.58 -26.26 5.80
C GLY A 91 -4.98 -25.63 5.79
N MET A 92 -5.12 -24.39 5.29
CA MET A 92 -6.39 -23.65 5.21
C MET A 92 -7.21 -24.00 3.94
N GLY A 93 -6.69 -24.91 3.10
CA GLY A 93 -7.34 -25.38 1.89
C GLY A 93 -8.36 -26.49 2.13
N ARG A 94 -8.98 -26.97 1.04
CA ARG A 94 -10.05 -27.99 1.01
C ARG A 94 -9.55 -29.39 1.42
N LEU A 95 -9.12 -29.59 2.66
CA LEU A 95 -8.78 -30.91 3.23
C LEU A 95 -9.99 -31.62 3.87
N SER A 96 -11.02 -30.89 4.31
CA SER A 96 -12.24 -31.47 4.88
C SER A 96 -13.01 -32.35 3.89
N ALA A 97 -12.98 -32.01 2.60
CA ALA A 97 -13.61 -32.80 1.54
C ALA A 97 -12.92 -34.16 1.31
N ARG A 98 -11.61 -34.27 1.58
CA ARG A 98 -10.84 -35.52 1.41
C ARG A 98 -10.91 -36.44 2.64
N ALA A 99 -11.12 -35.87 3.83
CA ALA A 99 -11.28 -36.65 5.06
C ALA A 99 -12.58 -37.48 5.08
N ALA A 100 -13.61 -37.09 4.32
CA ALA A 100 -14.87 -37.82 4.22
C ALA A 100 -14.82 -39.04 3.27
N SER A 101 -13.96 -39.01 2.24
CA SER A 101 -13.88 -40.08 1.23
C SER A 101 -13.15 -41.32 1.74
N ASN A 102 -12.15 -41.17 2.63
CA ASN A 102 -11.38 -42.31 3.16
C ASN A 102 -12.10 -43.13 4.23
N LYS A 103 -13.32 -42.77 4.65
CA LYS A 103 -14.12 -43.55 5.62
C LYS A 103 -15.06 -44.57 4.97
N ARG A 104 -15.14 -44.64 3.64
CA ARG A 104 -16.10 -45.52 2.93
C ARG A 104 -15.49 -46.78 2.30
N ASP A 105 -14.17 -46.91 2.27
CA ASP A 105 -13.49 -48.02 1.56
C ASP A 105 -12.75 -49.03 2.46
N THR A 106 -13.18 -49.21 3.73
CA THR A 106 -12.64 -50.28 4.61
C THR A 106 -13.69 -51.25 5.14
N SER A 107 -14.85 -51.36 4.47
CA SER A 107 -15.86 -52.38 4.78
C SER A 107 -16.22 -53.24 3.56
N SER A 108 -15.22 -53.73 2.84
CA SER A 108 -15.39 -54.77 1.81
C SER A 108 -14.10 -55.55 1.63
N GLN A 109 -13.83 -56.53 2.51
CA GLN A 109 -12.99 -57.70 2.23
C GLN A 109 -13.17 -58.71 3.38
N ILE A 110 -14.05 -59.69 3.14
CA ILE A 110 -14.01 -61.05 3.69
C ILE A 110 -13.21 -61.88 2.69
#